data_AF-A0A3S1BG61-F1
#
_entry.id   AF-A0A3S1BG61-F1
#
_cell.length_a   1.000
_cell.length_b   1.000
_cell.length_c   1.000
_cell.angle_alpha   90.00
_cell.angle_beta   90.00
_cell.angle_gamma   90.00
#
_symmetry.space_group_name_H-M   'P 1'
#
loop_
_entity.id
_entity.type
_entity.pdbx_description
1 polymer ?
#
loop_
_entity_poly.entity_id
_entity_poly.type
_entity_poly.pdbx_seq_one_letter_code
_entity_poly.pdbx_strand_id
1 'polypeptide(L)'
;MNFHDKARERLRSLAPGDQWKATFAPSLDRGDKVELLHLYAVFQHALDAAGVGHVIMHGSALGVWRFHGVTPWDDDIDLGIDAADWTTVKQALSCIDGFSLVTTSNTKWYFYKTNGTYIEGDDSTKRWPFIDMFLYSRDSSYVFGLNYVHMRKFMFRLEDVFPLQLAPFEGLMVPVPRRLRAVLEHQFVDPTVCVSQHMNHKNGTHFHLLKVPCRDLADIYTMHLNDD
;
A
#
# COMPACT_ATOMS: atom_id res chain seq x y z
N MET A 1 12.91 9.33 -3.08
CA MET A 1 12.90 7.88 -2.81
C MET A 1 13.83 7.54 -1.65
N ASN A 2 13.30 6.90 -0.62
CA ASN A 2 14.05 6.44 0.53
C ASN A 2 14.38 4.95 0.37
N PHE A 3 15.63 4.58 0.11
CA PHE A 3 16.02 3.17 -0.06
C PHE A 3 16.35 2.44 1.25
N HIS A 4 16.23 3.14 2.39
CA HIS A 4 16.51 2.61 3.73
C HIS A 4 17.94 2.07 3.90
N ASP A 5 18.94 2.58 3.17
CA ASP A 5 20.33 2.09 3.22
C ASP A 5 20.91 2.16 4.65
N LYS A 6 20.67 3.27 5.37
CA LYS A 6 21.08 3.41 6.78
C LYS A 6 20.41 2.37 7.69
N ALA A 7 19.13 2.05 7.44
CA ALA A 7 18.44 1.03 8.20
C ALA A 7 19.05 -0.36 7.93
N ARG A 8 19.34 -0.68 6.66
CA ARG A 8 20.01 -1.93 6.27
C ARG A 8 21.37 -2.08 6.94
N GLU A 9 22.15 -1.00 7.07
CA GLU A 9 23.42 -1.00 7.78
C GLU A 9 23.25 -1.27 9.28
N ARG A 10 22.33 -0.57 9.95
CA ARG A 10 22.03 -0.77 11.37
C ARG A 10 21.58 -2.19 11.67
N LEU A 11 20.73 -2.77 10.81
CA LEU A 11 20.22 -4.13 10.97
C LEU A 11 21.33 -5.21 10.88
N ARG A 12 22.45 -4.94 10.20
CA ARG A 12 23.59 -5.87 10.12
C ARG A 12 24.43 -5.91 11.40
N SER A 13 24.29 -4.93 12.27
CA SER A 13 25.12 -4.73 13.47
C SER A 13 24.29 -4.69 14.76
N LEU A 14 23.12 -5.33 14.76
CA LEU A 14 22.24 -5.39 15.92
C LEU A 14 22.91 -6.08 17.12
N ALA A 15 22.71 -5.50 18.30
CA ALA A 15 23.07 -6.15 19.55
C ALA A 15 22.26 -7.46 19.73
N PRO A 16 22.75 -8.44 20.53
CA PRO A 16 22.03 -9.70 20.75
C PRO A 16 20.58 -9.52 21.23
N GLY A 17 20.30 -8.50 22.05
CA GLY A 17 18.95 -8.19 22.53
C GLY A 17 18.01 -7.59 21.48
N ASP A 18 18.53 -7.09 20.37
CA ASP A 18 17.77 -6.38 19.33
C ASP A 18 17.58 -7.21 18.05
N GLN A 19 18.01 -8.48 18.04
CA GLN A 19 17.93 -9.35 16.86
C GLN A 19 16.50 -9.48 16.29
N TRP A 20 15.47 -9.29 17.12
CA TRP A 20 14.07 -9.26 16.70
C TRP A 20 13.77 -8.14 15.70
N LYS A 21 14.55 -7.05 15.66
CA LYS A 21 14.37 -5.95 14.70
C LYS A 21 14.65 -6.39 13.25
N ALA A 22 15.39 -7.47 13.05
CA ALA A 22 15.62 -8.05 11.72
C ALA A 22 14.34 -8.55 11.05
N THR A 23 13.30 -8.88 11.82
CA THR A 23 11.96 -9.21 11.30
C THR A 23 11.28 -8.01 10.62
N PHE A 24 11.76 -6.79 10.85
CA PHE A 24 11.33 -5.55 10.22
C PHE A 24 12.34 -5.05 9.17
N ALA A 25 13.16 -5.94 8.60
CA ALA A 25 14.11 -5.55 7.55
C ALA A 25 13.40 -5.11 6.25
N PRO A 26 13.98 -4.19 5.46
CA PRO A 26 13.30 -3.73 4.28
C PRO A 26 13.13 -4.84 3.22
N SER A 27 11.89 -5.07 2.79
CA SER A 27 11.51 -6.20 1.93
C SER A 27 11.96 -5.97 0.47
N LEU A 28 11.85 -4.72 0.01
CA LEU A 28 12.23 -4.31 -1.35
C LEU A 28 13.70 -3.90 -1.43
N ASP A 29 14.48 -4.51 -2.32
CA ASP A 29 15.77 -3.96 -2.72
C ASP A 29 15.61 -2.66 -3.56
N ARG A 30 16.73 -2.04 -3.95
CA ARG A 30 16.71 -0.79 -4.70
C ARG A 30 16.02 -0.93 -6.06
N GLY A 31 16.27 -2.03 -6.78
CA GLY A 31 15.66 -2.29 -8.07
C GLY A 31 14.17 -2.55 -7.92
N ASP A 32 13.81 -3.42 -6.97
CA ASP A 32 12.44 -3.75 -6.62
C ASP A 32 11.60 -2.51 -6.30
N LYS A 33 12.14 -1.59 -5.48
CA LYS A 33 11.47 -0.34 -5.11
C LYS A 33 11.29 0.59 -6.31
N VAL A 34 12.28 0.69 -7.19
CA VAL A 34 12.16 1.46 -8.44
C VAL A 34 11.07 0.87 -9.34
N GLU A 35 11.02 -0.45 -9.47
CA GLU A 35 10.02 -1.12 -10.30
C GLU A 35 8.59 -0.92 -9.77
N LEU A 36 8.38 -1.00 -8.46
CA LEU A 36 7.10 -0.74 -7.80
C LEU A 36 6.65 0.72 -7.95
N LEU A 37 7.56 1.69 -7.77
CA LEU A 37 7.22 3.10 -7.91
C LEU A 37 7.00 3.52 -9.36
N HIS A 38 7.71 2.91 -10.31
CA HIS A 38 7.43 3.09 -11.73
C HIS A 38 6.03 2.55 -12.08
N LEU A 39 5.64 1.39 -11.53
CA LEU A 39 4.28 0.85 -11.70
C LEU A 39 3.22 1.84 -11.18
N TYR A 40 3.42 2.40 -9.98
CA TYR A 40 2.52 3.42 -9.43
C TYR A 40 2.46 4.70 -10.26
N ALA A 41 3.60 5.20 -10.74
CA ALA A 41 3.64 6.41 -11.56
C ALA A 41 2.87 6.25 -12.88
N VAL A 42 2.99 5.10 -13.55
CA VAL A 42 2.22 4.80 -14.78
C VAL A 42 0.73 4.69 -14.47
N PHE A 43 0.37 4.01 -13.39
CA PHE A 43 -1.01 3.90 -12.92
C PHE A 43 -1.64 5.28 -12.66
N GLN A 44 -0.98 6.11 -11.85
CA GLN A 44 -1.45 7.46 -11.51
C GLN A 44 -1.64 8.30 -12.78
N HIS A 45 -0.65 8.31 -13.67
CA HIS A 45 -0.71 9.08 -14.89
C HIS A 45 -1.90 8.68 -15.79
N ALA A 46 -2.16 7.38 -15.91
CA ALA A 46 -3.28 6.86 -16.71
C ALA A 46 -4.64 7.25 -16.12
N LEU A 47 -4.80 7.20 -14.80
CA LEU A 47 -6.05 7.63 -14.14
C LEU A 47 -6.25 9.14 -14.20
N ASP A 48 -5.19 9.92 -14.01
CA ASP A 48 -5.25 11.38 -14.15
C ASP A 48 -5.69 11.80 -15.56
N ALA A 49 -5.12 11.16 -16.59
CA ALA A 49 -5.50 11.38 -17.98
C ALA A 49 -6.97 11.00 -18.28
N ALA A 50 -7.52 10.04 -17.53
CA ALA A 50 -8.90 9.60 -17.63
C ALA A 50 -9.87 10.38 -16.74
N GLY A 51 -9.37 11.30 -15.90
CA GLY A 51 -10.19 12.07 -14.95
C GLY A 51 -10.74 11.24 -13.79
N VAL A 52 -10.08 10.13 -13.42
CA VAL A 52 -10.48 9.25 -12.33
C VAL A 52 -9.53 9.41 -11.15
N GLY A 53 -10.09 9.50 -9.94
CA GLY A 53 -9.30 9.53 -8.71
C GLY A 53 -9.14 8.15 -8.08
N HIS A 54 -8.06 7.97 -7.34
CA HIS A 54 -7.90 6.91 -6.35
C HIS A 54 -7.55 7.48 -4.98
N VAL A 55 -7.51 6.62 -3.97
CA VAL A 55 -7.09 6.97 -2.62
C VAL A 55 -6.16 5.89 -2.08
N ILE A 56 -5.01 6.27 -1.51
CA ILE A 56 -4.11 5.33 -0.84
C ILE A 56 -4.78 4.83 0.44
N MET A 57 -4.80 3.51 0.63
CA MET A 57 -5.52 2.83 1.71
C MET A 57 -4.65 1.73 2.33
N HIS A 58 -5.14 1.05 3.37
CA HIS A 58 -4.52 -0.14 3.94
C HIS A 58 -3.05 0.02 4.38
N GLY A 59 -2.18 -0.96 4.09
CA GLY A 59 -0.78 -0.97 4.51
C GLY A 59 0.00 0.20 3.93
N SER A 60 -0.38 0.60 2.71
CA SER A 60 0.17 1.79 2.06
C SER A 60 -0.20 3.10 2.75
N ALA A 61 -1.44 3.24 3.24
CA ALA A 61 -1.84 4.42 4.03
C ALA A 61 -1.08 4.51 5.37
N LEU A 62 -0.81 3.37 6.02
CA LEU A 62 0.10 3.32 7.17
C LEU A 62 1.51 3.75 6.78
N GLY A 63 2.00 3.33 5.61
CA GLY A 63 3.30 3.72 5.09
C GLY A 63 3.42 5.23 4.87
N VAL A 64 2.40 5.83 4.23
CA VAL A 64 2.31 7.28 4.06
C VAL A 64 2.39 7.99 5.41
N TRP A 65 1.54 7.61 6.36
CA TRP A 65 1.50 8.25 7.68
C TRP A 65 2.80 8.06 8.47
N ARG A 66 3.36 6.84 8.50
CA ARG A 66 4.54 6.54 9.35
C ARG A 66 5.85 6.96 8.72
N PHE A 67 6.00 6.86 7.41
CA PHE A 67 7.32 6.88 6.74
C PHE A 67 7.38 7.83 5.55
N HIS A 68 6.28 8.50 5.18
CA HIS A 68 6.16 9.25 3.93
C HIS A 68 6.56 8.40 2.71
N GLY A 69 6.19 7.12 2.71
CA GLY A 69 6.63 6.17 1.71
C GLY A 69 6.07 4.77 1.92
N VAL A 70 6.65 3.78 1.23
CA VAL A 70 6.27 2.38 1.43
C VAL A 70 6.74 1.94 2.81
N THR A 71 5.88 1.22 3.55
CA THR A 71 6.31 0.60 4.83
C THR A 71 7.54 -0.26 4.56
N PRO A 72 8.66 -0.13 5.31
CA PRO A 72 9.93 -0.70 4.88
C PRO A 72 9.89 -2.20 4.57
N TRP A 73 9.16 -2.96 5.39
CA TRP A 73 8.99 -4.41 5.28
C TRP A 73 7.75 -4.84 4.48
N ASP A 74 7.12 -3.92 3.76
CA ASP A 74 6.01 -4.18 2.85
C ASP A 74 6.51 -4.23 1.40
N ASP A 75 5.77 -4.91 0.51
CA ASP A 75 6.27 -5.19 -0.85
C ASP A 75 5.27 -4.94 -2.00
N ASP A 76 4.14 -4.30 -1.70
CA ASP A 76 3.11 -3.88 -2.65
C ASP A 76 2.56 -2.48 -2.33
N ILE A 77 1.57 -2.05 -3.13
CA ILE A 77 0.83 -0.79 -2.91
C ILE A 77 -0.67 -1.10 -2.92
N ASP A 78 -1.37 -0.66 -1.88
CA ASP A 78 -2.81 -0.77 -1.71
C ASP A 78 -3.52 0.56 -1.97
N LEU A 79 -4.58 0.55 -2.76
CA LEU A 79 -5.42 1.73 -2.99
C LEU A 79 -6.90 1.40 -3.20
N GLY A 80 -7.74 2.42 -3.04
CA GLY A 80 -9.17 2.40 -3.28
C GLY A 80 -9.55 3.06 -4.60
N ILE A 81 -10.51 2.46 -5.30
CA ILE A 81 -11.15 3.00 -6.52
C ILE A 81 -12.67 3.01 -6.33
N ASP A 82 -13.32 4.10 -6.74
CA ASP A 82 -14.79 4.17 -6.75
C ASP A 82 -15.32 3.18 -7.80
N ALA A 83 -16.14 2.24 -7.35
CA ALA A 83 -16.75 1.25 -8.21
C ALA A 83 -17.67 1.89 -9.26
N ALA A 84 -18.10 3.14 -9.10
CA ALA A 84 -18.80 3.89 -10.14
C ALA A 84 -17.91 4.13 -11.39
N ASP A 85 -16.59 4.23 -11.21
CA ASP A 85 -15.63 4.57 -12.28
C ASP A 85 -15.00 3.33 -12.95
N TRP A 86 -15.45 2.12 -12.61
CA TRP A 86 -14.82 0.86 -13.02
C TRP A 86 -14.61 0.73 -14.54
N THR A 87 -15.57 1.18 -15.36
CA THR A 87 -15.48 1.12 -16.82
C THR A 87 -14.34 2.01 -17.32
N THR A 88 -14.26 3.24 -16.79
CA THR A 88 -13.24 4.22 -17.15
C THR A 88 -11.85 3.74 -16.73
N VAL A 89 -11.73 3.21 -15.51
CA VAL A 89 -10.49 2.61 -14.99
C VAL A 89 -10.05 1.43 -15.86
N LYS A 90 -10.98 0.55 -16.22
CA LYS A 90 -10.67 -0.60 -17.10
C LYS A 90 -10.16 -0.12 -18.45
N GLN A 91 -10.81 0.86 -19.07
CA GLN A 91 -10.39 1.42 -20.34
C GLN A 91 -9.01 2.09 -20.26
N ALA A 92 -8.76 2.86 -19.20
CA ALA A 92 -7.49 3.57 -19.01
C ALA A 92 -6.30 2.61 -18.83
N LEU A 93 -6.49 1.49 -18.13
CA LEU A 93 -5.38 0.62 -17.73
C LEU A 93 -5.18 -0.62 -18.62
N SER A 94 -6.18 -1.03 -19.41
CA SER A 94 -6.13 -2.30 -20.16
C SER A 94 -5.20 -2.30 -21.38
N CYS A 95 -4.83 -1.12 -21.89
CA CYS A 95 -4.08 -0.97 -23.15
C CYS A 95 -2.72 -0.29 -22.98
N ILE A 96 -2.14 -0.34 -21.77
CA ILE A 96 -0.83 0.27 -21.50
C ILE A 96 0.27 -0.75 -21.81
N ASP A 97 1.10 -0.45 -22.82
CA ASP A 97 2.21 -1.32 -23.23
C ASP A 97 3.17 -1.64 -22.08
N GLY A 98 3.43 -2.93 -21.88
CA GLY A 98 4.29 -3.43 -20.79
C GLY A 98 3.59 -3.61 -19.45
N PHE A 99 2.29 -3.30 -19.37
CA PHE A 99 1.48 -3.46 -18.16
C PHE A 99 0.25 -4.33 -18.43
N SER A 100 -0.34 -4.84 -17.35
CA SER A 100 -1.50 -5.73 -17.41
C SER A 100 -2.43 -5.48 -16.24
N LEU A 101 -3.72 -5.71 -16.50
CA LEU A 101 -4.80 -5.49 -15.56
C LEU A 101 -5.61 -6.78 -15.38
N VAL A 102 -5.79 -7.23 -14.14
CA VAL A 102 -6.69 -8.33 -13.79
C VAL A 102 -7.99 -7.76 -13.23
N THR A 103 -9.11 -8.09 -13.88
CA THR A 103 -10.46 -7.58 -13.56
C THR A 103 -11.48 -8.69 -13.30
N THR A 104 -11.03 -9.91 -13.00
CA THR A 104 -11.90 -11.09 -12.83
C THR A 104 -12.79 -11.05 -11.60
N SER A 105 -12.46 -10.22 -10.61
CA SER A 105 -13.24 -10.03 -9.39
C SER A 105 -14.03 -8.72 -9.43
N ASN A 106 -15.24 -8.71 -8.86
CA ASN A 106 -16.07 -7.50 -8.73
C ASN A 106 -15.70 -6.63 -7.51
N THR A 107 -14.61 -6.96 -6.80
CA THR A 107 -14.28 -6.31 -5.52
C THR A 107 -12.81 -5.94 -5.36
N LYS A 108 -11.91 -6.59 -6.11
CA LYS A 108 -10.47 -6.36 -6.05
C LYS A 108 -9.83 -6.62 -7.40
N TRP A 109 -9.11 -5.65 -7.94
CA TRP A 109 -8.37 -5.72 -9.19
C TRP A 109 -6.87 -5.61 -8.92
N TYR A 110 -6.07 -5.97 -9.91
CA TYR A 110 -4.62 -5.88 -9.84
C TYR A 110 -4.06 -5.22 -11.09
N PHE A 111 -3.13 -4.29 -10.92
CA PHE A 111 -2.36 -3.70 -12.01
C PHE A 111 -0.88 -4.01 -11.82
N TYR A 112 -0.20 -4.52 -12.85
CA TYR A 112 1.16 -5.04 -12.72
C TYR A 112 1.94 -4.97 -14.04
N LYS A 113 3.25 -5.19 -13.98
CA LYS A 113 4.12 -5.26 -15.17
C LYS A 113 4.03 -6.62 -15.84
N THR A 114 3.85 -6.65 -17.16
CA THR A 114 3.70 -7.90 -17.92
C THR A 114 4.94 -8.79 -17.82
N ASN A 115 6.13 -8.20 -17.75
CA ASN A 115 7.41 -8.92 -17.56
C ASN A 115 7.76 -9.18 -16.08
N GLY A 116 6.81 -8.98 -15.16
CA GLY A 116 7.00 -9.22 -13.73
C GLY A 116 7.22 -10.69 -13.37
N THR A 117 7.60 -10.91 -12.11
CA THR A 117 7.83 -12.22 -11.51
C THR A 117 6.51 -12.97 -11.31
N TYR A 118 6.45 -14.22 -11.74
CA TYR A 118 5.31 -15.09 -11.47
C TYR A 118 5.17 -15.35 -9.97
N ILE A 119 3.94 -15.28 -9.47
CA ILE A 119 3.64 -15.54 -8.06
C ILE A 119 3.09 -16.97 -7.96
N GLU A 120 3.88 -17.85 -7.35
CA GLU A 120 3.47 -19.24 -7.15
C GLU A 120 2.28 -19.34 -6.18
N GLY A 121 1.28 -20.14 -6.56
CA GLY A 121 0.06 -20.32 -5.76
C GLY A 121 -0.98 -19.21 -5.89
N ASP A 122 -0.79 -18.25 -6.80
CA ASP A 122 -1.75 -17.17 -7.02
C ASP A 122 -2.67 -17.42 -8.23
N ASP A 123 -3.95 -17.65 -7.97
CA ASP A 123 -4.95 -17.95 -9.01
C ASP A 123 -5.37 -16.72 -9.85
N SER A 124 -4.96 -15.51 -9.47
CA SER A 124 -5.35 -14.29 -10.21
C SER A 124 -4.53 -14.05 -11.47
N THR A 125 -3.45 -14.83 -11.69
CA THR A 125 -2.47 -14.68 -12.79
C THR A 125 -1.64 -13.40 -12.76
N LYS A 126 -1.78 -12.59 -11.70
CA LYS A 126 -0.96 -11.38 -11.52
C LYS A 126 0.52 -11.74 -11.34
N ARG A 127 1.37 -10.74 -11.55
CA ARG A 127 2.83 -10.86 -11.37
C ARG A 127 3.31 -9.79 -10.42
N TRP A 128 4.39 -10.08 -9.70
CA TRP A 128 5.06 -9.15 -8.82
C TRP A 128 6.07 -8.28 -9.61
N PRO A 129 6.19 -6.96 -9.35
CA PRO A 129 5.37 -6.16 -8.42
C PRO A 129 3.98 -5.85 -9.01
N PHE A 130 3.00 -5.64 -8.12
CA PHE A 130 1.62 -5.28 -8.45
C PHE A 130 1.09 -4.16 -7.54
N ILE A 131 -0.02 -3.56 -7.95
CA ILE A 131 -0.87 -2.68 -7.15
C ILE A 131 -2.17 -3.41 -6.85
N ASP A 132 -2.54 -3.43 -5.57
CA ASP A 132 -3.80 -3.91 -5.07
C ASP A 132 -4.86 -2.80 -5.16
N MET A 133 -5.88 -3.02 -6.00
CA MET A 133 -6.97 -2.07 -6.21
C MET A 133 -8.25 -2.59 -5.57
N PHE A 134 -8.64 -2.00 -4.44
CA PHE A 134 -9.88 -2.35 -3.74
C PHE A 134 -11.02 -1.46 -4.25
N LEU A 135 -12.07 -2.09 -4.77
CA LEU A 135 -13.26 -1.35 -5.18
C LEU A 135 -14.10 -0.99 -3.95
N TYR A 136 -14.49 0.28 -3.85
CA TYR A 136 -15.42 0.76 -2.84
C TYR A 136 -16.67 1.36 -3.51
N SER A 137 -17.74 1.47 -2.73
CA SER A 137 -18.89 2.30 -3.09
C SER A 137 -19.14 3.30 -1.96
N ARG A 138 -20.03 4.25 -2.19
CA ARG A 138 -20.38 5.29 -1.23
C ARG A 138 -21.82 5.72 -1.37
N ASP A 139 -22.36 6.21 -0.27
CA ASP A 139 -23.63 6.93 -0.22
C ASP A 139 -23.41 8.35 0.33
N SER A 140 -24.48 9.02 0.77
CA SER A 140 -24.40 10.37 1.32
C SER A 140 -23.64 10.47 2.64
N SER A 141 -23.38 9.35 3.31
CA SER A 141 -22.86 9.29 4.68
C SER A 141 -21.61 8.43 4.82
N TYR A 142 -21.44 7.40 4.00
CA TYR A 142 -20.37 6.40 4.16
C TYR A 142 -19.65 6.06 2.86
N VAL A 143 -18.40 5.64 3.02
CA VAL A 143 -17.59 4.94 2.03
C VAL A 143 -17.38 3.51 2.53
N PHE A 144 -17.68 2.51 1.71
CA PHE A 144 -17.59 1.11 2.11
C PHE A 144 -16.95 0.24 1.02
N GLY A 145 -16.00 -0.59 1.42
CA GLY A 145 -15.36 -1.56 0.53
C GLY A 145 -16.33 -2.63 0.05
N LEU A 146 -16.20 -3.09 -1.20
CA LEU A 146 -17.09 -4.10 -1.79
C LEU A 146 -16.65 -5.55 -1.50
N ASN A 147 -15.41 -5.75 -1.07
CA ASN A 147 -14.93 -7.07 -0.66
C ASN A 147 -15.62 -7.49 0.66
N TYR A 148 -16.20 -8.70 0.72
CA TYR A 148 -16.94 -9.19 1.89
C TYR A 148 -16.13 -9.17 3.19
N VAL A 149 -14.84 -9.51 3.14
CA VAL A 149 -13.94 -9.43 4.31
C VAL A 149 -13.76 -7.98 4.74
N HIS A 150 -13.87 -7.05 3.79
CA HIS A 150 -13.67 -5.63 4.01
C HIS A 150 -14.95 -4.87 4.38
N MET A 151 -16.13 -5.32 3.99
CA MET A 151 -17.40 -4.62 4.30
C MET A 151 -17.58 -4.30 5.78
N ARG A 152 -17.05 -5.13 6.70
CA ARG A 152 -17.15 -4.89 8.16
C ARG A 152 -16.02 -4.05 8.75
N LYS A 153 -14.85 -4.01 8.10
CA LYS A 153 -13.64 -3.34 8.62
C LYS A 153 -13.32 -2.04 7.88
N PHE A 154 -13.99 -1.79 6.77
CA PHE A 154 -13.72 -0.72 5.83
C PHE A 154 -15.00 0.02 5.50
N MET A 155 -15.63 0.57 6.54
CA MET A 155 -16.76 1.48 6.42
C MET A 155 -16.40 2.77 7.16
N PHE A 156 -16.17 3.83 6.39
CA PHE A 156 -15.70 5.12 6.91
C PHE A 156 -16.79 6.17 6.67
N ARG A 157 -16.85 7.22 7.50
CA ARG A 157 -17.73 8.33 7.19
C ARG A 157 -17.23 9.02 5.94
N LEU A 158 -18.14 9.49 5.09
CA LEU A 158 -17.80 10.21 3.88
C LEU A 158 -16.90 11.41 4.17
N GLU A 159 -17.15 12.13 5.28
CA GLU A 159 -16.34 13.27 5.75
C GLU A 159 -14.95 12.91 6.28
N ASP A 160 -14.70 11.65 6.67
CA ASP A 160 -13.36 11.17 7.05
C ASP A 160 -12.49 10.96 5.80
N VAL A 161 -13.12 10.56 4.69
CA VAL A 161 -12.43 10.23 3.45
C VAL A 161 -12.32 11.46 2.55
N PHE A 162 -13.42 12.20 2.34
CA PHE A 162 -13.50 13.25 1.34
C PHE A 162 -13.67 14.67 1.93
N PRO A 163 -13.20 15.72 1.22
CA PRO A 163 -12.34 15.65 0.02
C PRO A 163 -10.96 15.06 0.35
N LEU A 164 -10.37 14.37 -0.61
CA LEU A 164 -9.04 13.78 -0.45
C LEU A 164 -7.99 14.88 -0.22
N GLN A 165 -6.91 14.53 0.45
CA GLN A 165 -5.73 15.37 0.63
C GLN A 165 -4.53 14.76 -0.08
N LEU A 166 -3.51 15.57 -0.35
CA LEU A 166 -2.24 15.07 -0.88
C LEU A 166 -1.22 14.94 0.24
N ALA A 167 -0.56 13.79 0.32
CA ALA A 167 0.50 13.52 1.29
C ALA A 167 1.80 13.06 0.61
N PRO A 168 2.98 13.32 1.22
CA PRO A 168 4.25 12.83 0.69
C PRO A 168 4.35 11.30 0.67
N PHE A 169 4.81 10.75 -0.45
CA PHE A 169 5.05 9.31 -0.62
C PHE A 169 6.20 9.06 -1.59
N GLU A 170 7.36 8.66 -1.08
CA GLU A 170 8.58 8.35 -1.86
C GLU A 170 9.13 9.50 -2.74
N GLY A 171 8.70 10.73 -2.48
CA GLY A 171 9.02 11.92 -3.29
C GLY A 171 7.93 12.28 -4.31
N LEU A 172 6.83 11.54 -4.33
CA LEU A 172 5.57 11.89 -4.99
C LEU A 172 4.60 12.49 -3.98
N MET A 173 3.50 13.06 -4.49
CA MET A 173 2.33 13.43 -3.71
C MET A 173 1.19 12.50 -4.09
N VAL A 174 0.56 11.86 -3.10
CA VAL A 174 -0.47 10.84 -3.34
C VAL A 174 -1.77 11.19 -2.62
N PRO A 175 -2.93 10.86 -3.21
CA PRO A 175 -4.22 11.12 -2.59
C PRO A 175 -4.44 10.21 -1.38
N VAL A 176 -4.77 10.81 -0.24
CA VAL A 176 -5.10 10.14 1.03
C VAL A 176 -6.44 10.63 1.56
N PRO A 177 -7.08 9.90 2.48
CA PRO A 177 -8.27 10.37 3.18
C PRO A 177 -8.07 11.71 3.89
N ARG A 178 -9.12 12.54 3.93
CA ARG A 178 -9.15 13.84 4.63
C ARG A 178 -8.67 13.76 6.08
N ARG A 179 -9.11 12.73 6.80
CA ARG A 179 -8.74 12.43 8.19
C ARG A 179 -7.98 11.11 8.22
N LEU A 180 -6.81 11.09 7.59
CA LEU A 180 -5.97 9.89 7.43
C LEU A 180 -5.81 9.12 8.74
N ARG A 181 -5.42 9.79 9.84
CA ARG A 181 -5.26 9.15 11.15
C ARG A 181 -6.54 8.49 11.66
N ALA A 182 -7.70 9.15 11.55
CA ALA A 182 -8.97 8.59 12.00
C ALA A 182 -9.35 7.33 11.20
N VAL A 183 -9.09 7.32 9.89
CA VAL A 183 -9.27 6.15 9.02
C VAL A 183 -8.34 5.01 9.45
N LEU A 184 -7.07 5.31 9.76
CA LEU A 184 -6.10 4.33 10.22
C LEU A 184 -6.45 3.75 11.61
N GLU A 185 -6.91 4.57 12.55
CA GLU A 185 -7.39 4.14 13.87
C GLU A 185 -8.60 3.22 13.76
N HIS A 186 -9.54 3.51 12.86
CA HIS A 186 -10.66 2.62 12.57
C HIS A 186 -10.20 1.28 11.97
N GLN A 187 -9.26 1.32 11.01
CA GLN A 187 -8.83 0.13 10.28
C GLN A 187 -7.93 -0.80 11.10
N PHE A 188 -6.98 -0.24 11.86
CA PHE A 188 -5.91 -1.00 12.53
C PHE A 188 -6.01 -1.03 14.05
N VAL A 189 -7.05 -0.40 14.63
CA VAL A 189 -7.25 -0.19 16.07
C VAL A 189 -6.21 0.73 16.70
N ASP A 190 -4.93 0.43 16.53
CA ASP A 190 -3.81 1.26 16.97
C ASP A 190 -2.74 1.39 15.87
N PRO A 191 -2.73 2.50 15.11
CA PRO A 191 -1.74 2.73 14.07
C PRO A 191 -0.33 3.01 14.62
N THR A 192 -0.13 3.10 15.94
CA THR A 192 1.21 3.22 16.56
C THR A 192 1.86 1.87 16.84
N VAL A 193 1.17 0.75 16.57
CA VAL A 193 1.72 -0.61 16.64
C VAL A 193 2.22 -1.05 15.26
N CYS A 194 3.51 -1.37 15.19
CA CYS A 194 4.15 -1.91 14.01
C CYS A 194 3.98 -3.43 13.98
N VAL A 195 3.49 -3.92 12.85
CA VAL A 195 3.24 -5.35 12.59
C VAL A 195 4.18 -5.75 11.46
N SER A 196 4.96 -6.80 11.66
CA SER A 196 5.92 -7.28 10.65
C SER A 196 5.23 -7.83 9.41
N GLN A 197 6.00 -8.05 8.34
CA GLN A 197 5.51 -8.66 7.11
C GLN A 197 4.85 -10.02 7.40
N HIS A 198 3.67 -10.25 6.85
CA HIS A 198 2.99 -11.55 6.92
C HIS A 198 3.41 -12.48 5.78
N MET A 199 3.62 -11.91 4.59
CA MET A 199 3.93 -12.64 3.37
C MET A 199 4.84 -11.79 2.48
N ASN A 200 5.83 -12.40 1.87
CA ASN A 200 6.57 -11.82 0.75
C ASN A 200 5.95 -12.32 -0.54
N HIS A 201 5.32 -11.43 -1.29
CA HIS A 201 4.57 -11.76 -2.50
C HIS A 201 5.48 -12.14 -3.67
N LYS A 202 6.72 -11.65 -3.70
CA LYS A 202 7.68 -11.96 -4.77
C LYS A 202 8.06 -13.44 -4.81
N ASN A 203 8.14 -14.09 -3.65
CA ASN A 203 8.55 -15.50 -3.54
C ASN A 203 7.55 -16.41 -2.80
N GLY A 204 6.40 -15.89 -2.38
CA GLY A 204 5.36 -16.65 -1.70
C GLY A 204 5.69 -17.06 -0.25
N THR A 205 6.75 -16.53 0.35
CA THR A 205 7.16 -16.90 1.71
C THR A 205 6.21 -16.29 2.74
N HIS A 206 5.70 -17.11 3.67
CA HIS A 206 4.92 -16.67 4.81
C HIS A 206 5.78 -16.54 6.07
N PHE A 207 5.50 -15.55 6.90
CA PHE A 207 6.24 -15.27 8.13
C PHE A 207 5.31 -15.22 9.35
N HIS A 208 5.87 -15.53 10.52
CA HIS A 208 5.19 -15.29 11.79
C HIS A 208 5.14 -13.79 12.10
N LEU A 209 3.96 -13.30 12.47
CA LEU A 209 3.75 -11.89 12.79
C LEU A 209 4.36 -11.53 14.15
N LEU A 210 5.19 -10.50 14.15
CA LEU A 210 5.66 -9.81 15.34
C LEU A 210 4.96 -8.44 15.43
N LYS A 211 4.45 -8.11 16.63
CA LYS A 211 3.83 -6.82 16.93
C LYS A 211 4.64 -6.10 18.00
N VAL A 212 5.01 -4.86 17.72
CA VAL A 212 5.78 -4.01 18.66
C VAL A 212 5.26 -2.57 18.61
N PRO A 213 5.42 -1.77 19.68
CA PRO A 213 5.31 -0.32 19.57
C PRO A 213 6.24 0.20 18.47
N CYS A 214 5.74 1.01 17.53
CA CYS A 214 6.56 1.53 16.43
C CYS A 214 7.76 2.35 16.93
N ARG A 215 7.63 3.02 18.08
CA ARG A 215 8.75 3.76 18.71
C ARG A 215 9.98 2.90 18.99
N ASP A 216 9.82 1.59 19.16
CA ASP A 216 10.93 0.66 19.43
C ASP A 216 11.79 0.40 18.17
N LEU A 217 11.33 0.89 17.01
CA LEU A 217 12.04 0.87 15.73
C LEU A 217 12.55 2.27 15.31
N ALA A 218 12.39 3.30 16.15
CA ALA A 218 12.77 4.68 15.82
C ALA A 218 14.30 4.89 15.72
N ASP A 219 15.09 3.97 16.30
CA ASP A 219 16.54 3.91 16.12
C ASP A 219 16.94 3.26 14.79
N ILE A 220 16.01 2.61 14.07
CA ILE A 220 16.26 2.03 12.74
C ILE A 220 15.67 2.90 11.64
N TYR A 221 14.45 3.40 11.84
CA TYR A 221 13.66 4.12 10.83
C TYR A 221 13.30 5.53 11.28
N THR A 222 13.35 6.48 10.34
CA THR A 222 12.74 7.80 10.54
C THR A 222 11.23 7.67 10.44
N MET A 223 10.52 8.03 11.52
CA MET A 223 9.06 7.94 11.60
C MET A 223 8.42 9.33 11.76
N HIS A 224 7.25 9.50 11.17
CA HIS A 224 6.47 10.74 11.13
C HIS A 224 5.11 10.55 11.83
N LEU A 225 5.12 10.22 13.12
CA LEU A 225 3.89 9.88 13.86
C LEU A 225 3.07 11.10 14.34
N ASN A 226 3.38 12.30 13.86
CA ASN A 226 2.73 13.54 14.25
C ASN A 226 1.84 14.06 13.10
N ASP A 227 0.70 14.65 13.46
CA ASP A 227 -0.31 15.15 12.52
C ASP A 227 -0.01 16.58 12.02
N ASP A 228 1.27 16.94 11.83
CA ASP A 228 1.67 18.30 11.39
C ASP A 228 1.21 18.61 9.95
#